data_AF-A0A7J6XG85-F1
#
_entry.id   AF-A0A7J6XG85-F1
#
_cell.length_a   1.000
_cell.length_b   1.000
_cell.length_c   1.000
_cell.angle_alpha   90.00
_cell.angle_beta   90.00
_cell.angle_gamma   90.00
#
_symmetry.space_group_name_H-M   'P 1'
#
loop_
_entity.id
_entity.type
_entity.pdbx_description
1 polymer ?
#
loop_
_entity_poly.entity_id
_entity_poly.type
_entity_poly.pdbx_seq_one_letter_code
_entity_poly.pdbx_strand_id
1 'polypeptide(L)' 'SEFSEDKFVAKVKIEIVVTKEQVEAVIEKIIEEARTGEIGDGKIFLMPVSDVIRIRTGERGEKAERMTGGRSDVFSTTV' A
#
# COMPACT_ATOMS: atom_id res chain seq x y z
N SER A 1 15.13 -13.31 27.10
CA SER A 1 13.74 -13.33 26.60
C SER A 1 13.36 -11.90 26.25
N GLU A 2 13.59 -11.49 25.00
CA GLU A 2 13.48 -10.08 24.56
C GLU A 2 12.05 -9.56 24.42
N PHE A 3 11.07 -10.32 24.92
CA PHE A 3 9.69 -9.89 25.03
C PHE A 3 9.33 -9.77 26.51
N SER A 4 9.80 -8.69 27.15
CA SER A 4 9.20 -8.19 28.39
C SER A 4 7.94 -7.43 27.98
N GLU A 5 6.79 -7.79 28.55
CA GLU A 5 5.45 -7.35 28.15
C GLU A 5 5.23 -5.81 28.14
N ASP A 6 6.17 -5.02 28.67
CA ASP A 6 6.08 -3.56 28.79
C ASP A 6 6.88 -2.74 27.78
N LYS A 7 7.55 -3.36 26.78
CA LYS A 7 8.42 -2.62 25.82
C LYS A 7 7.89 -2.68 24.38
N PHE A 8 7.06 -1.70 24.01
CA PHE A 8 6.66 -1.49 22.62
C PHE A 8 7.84 -1.01 21.78
N VAL A 9 8.03 -1.62 20.60
CA VAL A 9 9.01 -1.18 19.61
C VAL A 9 8.33 -0.20 18.66
N ALA A 10 8.96 0.95 18.41
CA ALA A 10 8.45 1.94 17.47
C ALA A 10 8.40 1.35 16.05
N LYS A 11 7.25 1.48 15.38
CA LYS A 11 7.02 1.05 14.00
C LYS A 11 6.21 2.12 13.27
N VAL A 12 6.41 2.24 11.96
CA VAL A 12 5.62 3.13 11.10
C VAL A 12 4.48 2.32 10.48
N LYS A 13 3.25 2.84 10.56
CA LYS A 13 2.10 2.30 9.82
C LYS A 13 1.99 3.04 8.50
N ILE A 14 1.95 2.30 7.41
CA ILE A 14 1.71 2.84 6.07
C ILE A 14 0.33 2.32 5.62
N GLU A 15 -0.50 3.22 5.11
CA GLU A 15 -1.82 2.90 4.55
C GLU A 15 -1.85 3.32 3.08
N ILE A 16 -2.06 2.34 2.20
CA ILE A 16 -2.07 2.52 0.76
C ILE A 16 -3.36 1.89 0.23
N VAL A 17 -4.14 2.69 -0.51
CA VAL A 17 -5.33 2.23 -1.23
C VAL A 17 -4.99 2.21 -2.71
N VAL A 18 -5.18 1.05 -3.34
CA VAL A 18 -4.89 0.81 -4.76
C VAL A 18 -5.97 -0.06 -5.37
N THR A 19 -6.04 -0.10 -6.70
CA THR A 19 -6.93 -1.05 -7.40
C THR A 19 -6.47 -2.50 -7.20
N LYS A 20 -7.40 -3.44 -7.42
CA LYS A 20 -7.16 -4.88 -7.24
C LYS A 20 -5.98 -5.40 -8.06
N GLU A 21 -5.80 -4.86 -9.26
CA GLU A 21 -4.77 -5.25 -10.23
C GLU A 21 -3.36 -4.83 -9.77
N GLN A 22 -3.26 -3.85 -8.86
CA GLN A 22 -1.99 -3.33 -8.36
C GLN A 22 -1.56 -3.98 -7.04
N VAL A 23 -2.46 -4.69 -6.35
CA VAL A 23 -2.24 -5.22 -5.00
C VAL A 23 -0.95 -6.06 -4.91
N GLU A 24 -0.80 -7.07 -5.76
CA GLU A 24 0.37 -7.96 -5.71
C GLU A 24 1.68 -7.21 -5.97
N ALA A 25 1.69 -6.31 -6.96
CA ALA A 25 2.88 -5.52 -7.28
C ALA A 25 3.29 -4.58 -6.12
N VAL A 26 2.32 -4.05 -5.37
CA VAL A 26 2.60 -3.22 -4.18
C VAL A 26 3.13 -4.08 -3.03
N ILE A 27 2.54 -5.25 -2.79
CA ILE A 27 3.01 -6.19 -1.76
C ILE A 27 4.46 -6.60 -2.03
N GLU A 28 4.74 -7.05 -3.25
CA GLU A 28 6.09 -7.47 -3.66
C GLU A 28 7.11 -6.36 -3.43
N LYS A 29 6.78 -5.12 -3.84
CA LYS A 29 7.69 -3.99 -3.68
C LYS A 29 7.94 -3.62 -2.22
N ILE A 30 6.89 -3.67 -1.37
CA ILE A 30 7.06 -3.44 0.07
C ILE A 30 7.95 -4.51 0.69
N ILE A 31 7.75 -5.78 0.32
CA ILE A 31 8.58 -6.88 0.84
C ILE A 31 10.03 -6.73 0.40
N GLU A 32 10.27 -6.42 -0.88
CA GLU A 32 11.61 -6.22 -1.43
C GLU A 32 12.40 -5.14 -0.65
N GLU A 33 11.76 -4.01 -0.35
CA GLU A 33 12.43 -2.87 0.27
C GLU A 33 12.47 -2.93 1.81
N ALA A 34 11.45 -3.50 2.46
CA ALA A 34 11.33 -3.47 3.92
C ALA A 34 11.91 -4.71 4.61
N ARG A 35 12.17 -5.80 3.88
CA ARG A 35 12.65 -7.06 4.46
C ARG A 35 14.15 -6.99 4.76
N THR A 36 14.51 -7.14 6.03
CA THR A 36 15.91 -7.30 6.47
C THR A 36 16.27 -8.77 6.67
N GLY A 37 15.27 -9.63 6.88
CA GLY A 37 15.45 -11.05 7.20
C GLY A 37 15.41 -11.35 8.70
N GLU A 38 15.35 -10.31 9.54
CA GLU A 38 15.34 -10.40 11.00
C GLU A 38 13.91 -10.38 11.57
N ILE A 39 13.78 -10.83 12.83
CA ILE A 39 12.50 -10.77 13.54
C ILE A 39 12.10 -9.30 13.75
N GLY A 40 10.92 -8.95 13.27
CA GLY A 40 10.34 -7.61 13.45
C GLY A 40 10.24 -6.77 12.19
N ASP A 41 10.53 -7.31 11.00
CA ASP A 41 10.32 -6.64 9.70
C ASP A 41 8.90 -6.09 9.52
N GLY A 42 7.91 -6.72 10.16
CA GLY A 42 6.55 -6.20 10.26
C GLY A 42 5.52 -7.16 9.68
N LYS A 43 4.34 -6.63 9.36
CA LYS A 43 3.23 -7.37 8.74
C LYS A 43 2.51 -6.47 7.75
N ILE A 44 2.04 -7.07 6.66
CA ILE A 44 1.17 -6.42 5.67
C ILE A 44 -0.24 -6.95 5.90
N PHE A 45 -1.23 -6.06 5.93
CA PHE A 45 -2.64 -6.41 6.05
C PHE A 45 -3.37 -5.98 4.79
N LEU A 46 -4.21 -6.88 4.26
CA LEU A 46 -5.11 -6.58 3.16
C LEU A 46 -6.50 -6.29 3.71
N MET A 47 -7.05 -5.13 3.36
CA MET A 47 -8.38 -4.70 3.76
C MET A 47 -9.17 -4.29 2.52
N PRO A 48 -10.40 -4.78 2.32
CA PRO A 48 -11.23 -4.35 1.21
C PRO A 48 -11.69 -2.90 1.42
N VAL A 49 -11.56 -2.07 0.37
CA VAL A 49 -12.08 -0.70 0.33
C VAL A 49 -13.22 -0.64 -0.67
N SER A 50 -14.40 -0.20 -0.23
CA SER A 50 -15.61 -0.21 -1.06
C SER A 50 -15.72 0.97 -2.03
N ASP A 51 -15.22 2.15 -1.66
CA ASP A 51 -15.25 3.35 -2.49
C ASP A 51 -14.09 4.29 -2.12
N VAL A 52 -13.65 5.09 -3.08
CA VAL A 52 -12.62 6.13 -2.92
C VAL A 52 -13.22 7.43 -3.42
N ILE A 53 -13.12 8.51 -2.66
CA ILE A 53 -13.69 9.82 -3.03
C ILE A 53 -12.59 10.88 -3.01
N ARG A 54 -12.41 11.58 -4.12
CA ARG A 54 -11.49 12.72 -4.22
C ARG A 54 -12.23 14.00 -3.86
N ILE A 55 -11.95 14.56 -2.68
CA ILE A 55 -12.65 15.75 -2.14
C ILE A 55 -12.67 16.92 -3.12
N ARG A 56 -11.55 17.20 -3.78
CA ARG A 56 -11.41 18.36 -4.68
C ARG A 56 -12.33 18.31 -5.91
N THR A 57 -12.60 17.13 -6.46
CA THR A 57 -13.33 16.96 -7.73
C THR A 57 -14.67 16.26 -7.56
N GLY A 58 -14.90 15.60 -6.42
CA GLY A 58 -16.08 14.76 -6.19
C GLY A 58 -16.04 13.43 -6.96
N GLU A 59 -14.93 13.11 -7.64
CA GLU A 59 -14.76 11.83 -8.34
C GLU A 59 -14.84 10.67 -7.35
N ARG A 60 -15.34 9.52 -7.83
CA ARG A 60 -15.50 8.29 -7.07
C ARG A 60 -14.84 7.08 -7.73
N GLY A 61 -14.65 6.00 -6.96
CA GLY A 61 -14.07 4.75 -7.43
C GLY A 61 -12.70 4.92 -8.09
N GLU A 62 -12.49 4.22 -9.21
CA GLU A 62 -11.22 4.22 -9.94
C GLU A 62 -10.77 5.62 -10.39
N LYS A 63 -11.70 6.53 -10.72
CA LYS A 63 -11.34 7.89 -11.13
C LYS A 63 -10.75 8.71 -9.98
N ALA A 64 -11.24 8.45 -8.77
CA ALA A 64 -10.75 9.09 -7.56
C ALA A 64 -9.40 8.53 -7.12
N GLU A 65 -9.23 7.21 -7.25
CA GLU A 65 -7.99 6.48 -6.95
C GLU A 65 -6.88 6.81 -7.95
N ARG A 66 -7.19 6.85 -9.25
CA ARG A 66 -6.20 7.06 -10.31
C ARG A 66 -5.45 8.38 -10.14
N MET A 67 -4.13 8.29 -10.07
CA MET A 67 -3.22 9.44 -10.09
C MET A 67 -2.60 9.61 -11.48
N THR A 68 -2.60 10.84 -12.01
CA THR A 68 -1.96 11.17 -13.29
C THR A 68 -0.45 10.95 -13.20
N GLY A 69 0.12 10.26 -14.19
CA GLY A 69 1.52 9.82 -14.18
C GLY A 69 1.76 8.58 -13.31
N GLY A 70 0.70 7.96 -12.79
CA GLY A 70 0.77 6.75 -11.98
C GLY A 70 1.01 5.49 -12.82
N ARG A 71 1.13 4.34 -12.13
CA ARG A 71 1.42 3.04 -12.75
C ARG A 71 0.48 2.72 -13.92
N SER A 72 -0.81 3.04 -13.80
CA SER A 72 -1.82 2.84 -14.84
C SER A 72 -1.59 3.65 -16.12
N ASP A 73 -0.89 4.78 -16.06
CA ASP A 73 -0.57 5.60 -17.24
C ASP A 73 0.74 5.12 -17.91
N VAL A 74 1.69 4.62 -17.12
CA VAL A 74 2.98 4.08 -17.61
C VAL A 74 2.78 2.84 -18.49
N PHE A 75 1.83 1.96 -18.15
CA PHE A 75 1.49 0.78 -18.96
C PHE A 75 0.66 1.10 -20.22
N SER A 76 0.04 2.28 -20.31
CA SER A 76 -0.74 2.67 -21.49
C SER A 76 0.12 3.22 -22.63
N THR A 77 1.40 3.53 -22.38
CA THR A 77 2.31 4.15 -23.38
C THR A 77 3.09 3.12 -24.18
N THR A 78 2.90 1.81 -23.93
CA THR A 78 3.49 0.73 -24.73
C THR A 78 2.41 0.05 -25.57
N VAL A 79 1.90 0.77 -26.57
CA VAL A 79 1.24 0.23 -27.78
C VAL A 79 1.52 1.15 -28.96
#